data_AF-A0A7Y5NTY5-F1
#
_entry.id   AF-A0A7Y5NTY5-F1
#
_cell.length_a   1.000
_cell.length_b   1.000
_cell.length_c   1.000
_cell.angle_alpha   90.00
_cell.angle_beta   90.00
_cell.angle_gamma   90.00
#
_symmetry.space_group_name_H-M   'P 1'
#
loop_
_entity.id
_entity.type
_entity.pdbx_description
1 polymer ?
#
loop_
_entity_poly.entity_id
_entity_poly.type
_entity_poly.pdbx_seq_one_letter_code
_entity_poly.pdbx_strand_id
1 'polypeptide(L)'
;MRTSLLVTVAAVVAATTASVAYAMVLLPAGATVSLSGSTYASDSSLGGTIEDDRVLSFDCSDGSGTLKGTLQTRIVRNGLGELDFYYRVTNDASSDAGISQVSARKFPESKPGNQDGVWVDFRPDGDGDVGPKTAHRSDDGTVVDFMFSENNHVEPGHSSLFMFVRPSLGGHDDNGVTTIIDGVRTCAVANTLQPL
;
A
#
# COMPACT_ATOMS: atom_id res chain seq x y z
N MET A 1 -23.53 21.33 69.00
CA MET A 1 -23.76 21.63 67.58
C MET A 1 -22.79 20.79 66.76
N ARG A 2 -23.33 19.88 65.94
CA ARG A 2 -22.59 19.02 65.00
C ARG A 2 -22.50 19.73 63.66
N THR A 3 -21.33 19.83 63.05
CA THR A 3 -21.24 20.14 61.62
C THR A 3 -20.01 19.46 61.03
N SER A 4 -20.28 18.42 60.23
CA SER A 4 -19.32 17.58 59.51
C SER A 4 -18.72 18.33 58.32
N LEU A 5 -17.43 18.13 58.03
CA LEU A 5 -16.79 18.60 56.80
C LEU A 5 -16.63 17.44 55.82
N LEU A 6 -17.14 17.63 54.61
CA LEU A 6 -17.17 16.66 53.51
C LEU A 6 -15.77 16.37 52.95
N VAL A 7 -15.47 15.10 52.71
CA VAL A 7 -14.31 14.64 51.92
C VAL A 7 -14.75 14.51 50.46
N THR A 8 -14.16 15.29 49.57
CA THR A 8 -14.42 15.22 48.12
C THR A 8 -13.44 14.23 47.50
N VAL A 9 -13.94 13.12 46.97
CA VAL A 9 -13.14 12.15 46.20
C VAL A 9 -13.24 12.52 44.72
N ALA A 10 -12.13 12.94 44.11
CA ALA A 10 -12.04 13.17 42.68
C ALA A 10 -11.69 11.85 41.98
N ALA A 11 -12.65 11.28 41.23
CA ALA A 11 -12.42 10.10 40.40
C ALA A 11 -11.78 10.53 39.06
N VAL A 12 -10.52 10.15 38.85
CA VAL A 12 -9.84 10.28 37.55
C VAL A 12 -10.34 9.15 36.65
N VAL A 13 -11.19 9.48 35.69
CA VAL A 13 -11.61 8.55 34.63
C VAL A 13 -10.53 8.55 33.55
N ALA A 14 -9.63 7.57 33.60
CA ALA A 14 -8.71 7.31 32.50
C ALA A 14 -9.48 6.58 31.39
N ALA A 15 -9.95 7.32 30.39
CA ALA A 15 -10.51 6.74 29.17
C ALA A 15 -9.38 6.13 28.33
N THR A 16 -9.14 4.83 28.49
CA THR A 16 -8.27 4.07 27.58
C THR A 16 -9.01 3.89 26.26
N THR A 17 -8.78 4.75 25.28
CA THR A 17 -9.11 4.46 23.90
C THR A 17 -8.20 3.32 23.45
N ALA A 18 -8.75 2.10 23.40
CA ALA A 18 -8.08 0.98 22.74
C ALA A 18 -7.95 1.35 21.26
N SER A 19 -6.76 1.76 20.84
CA SER A 19 -6.40 1.83 19.42
C SER A 19 -6.53 0.42 18.88
N VAL A 20 -7.51 0.19 18.01
CA VAL A 20 -7.54 -1.02 17.20
C VAL A 20 -6.27 -0.99 16.36
N ALA A 21 -5.28 -1.79 16.74
CA ALA A 21 -4.10 -1.96 15.93
C ALA A 21 -4.53 -2.69 14.65
N TYR A 22 -4.73 -1.94 13.57
CA TYR A 22 -4.79 -2.55 12.25
C TYR A 22 -3.36 -2.92 11.89
N ALA A 23 -3.09 -4.21 12.04
CA ALA A 23 -1.87 -4.84 11.57
C ALA A 23 -2.04 -5.12 10.07
N MET A 24 -0.94 -5.00 9.34
CA MET A 24 -0.83 -5.50 7.98
C MET A 24 -1.36 -6.93 7.86
N VAL A 25 -1.96 -7.24 6.70
CA VAL A 25 -2.61 -8.53 6.50
C VAL A 25 -1.68 -9.46 5.75
N LEU A 26 -1.53 -10.69 6.26
CA LEU A 26 -0.81 -11.75 5.55
C LEU A 26 -1.62 -12.18 4.33
N LEU A 27 -1.00 -12.15 3.16
CA LEU A 27 -1.57 -12.50 1.87
C LEU A 27 -0.85 -13.73 1.28
N PRO A 28 -1.42 -14.94 1.45
CA PRO A 28 -0.96 -16.15 0.78
C PRO A 28 -1.16 -16.09 -0.73
N ALA A 29 -0.46 -16.96 -1.48
CA ALA A 29 -0.71 -17.13 -2.92
C ALA A 29 -2.15 -17.59 -3.19
N GLY A 30 -2.75 -17.08 -4.27
CA GLY A 30 -4.13 -17.34 -4.68
C GLY A 30 -5.22 -16.70 -3.79
N ALA A 31 -4.85 -16.00 -2.72
CA ALA A 31 -5.80 -15.41 -1.78
C ALA A 31 -6.17 -13.97 -2.14
N THR A 32 -7.32 -13.53 -1.63
CA THR A 32 -7.75 -12.12 -1.64
C THR A 32 -8.07 -11.68 -0.23
N VAL A 33 -7.58 -10.51 0.17
CA VAL A 33 -7.79 -9.94 1.49
C VAL A 33 -8.37 -8.52 1.38
N SER A 34 -9.17 -8.13 2.37
CA SER A 34 -9.62 -6.74 2.50
C SER A 34 -8.55 -5.90 3.18
N LEU A 35 -8.38 -4.66 2.71
CA LEU A 35 -7.45 -3.69 3.26
C LEU A 35 -8.21 -2.62 4.05
N SER A 36 -7.64 -2.21 5.18
CA SER A 36 -8.20 -1.18 6.05
C SER A 36 -7.28 0.03 6.20
N GLY A 37 -6.01 -0.09 5.80
CA GLY A 37 -4.98 0.89 6.03
C GLY A 37 -4.31 0.69 7.39
N SER A 38 -2.99 0.83 7.40
CA SER A 38 -2.14 0.76 8.58
C SER A 38 -1.34 2.05 8.72
N THR A 39 -1.35 2.63 9.93
CA THR A 39 -0.62 3.87 10.26
C THR A 39 0.62 3.55 11.10
N TYR A 40 1.58 4.46 11.15
CA TYR A 40 2.70 4.33 12.10
C TYR A 40 2.23 4.22 13.55
N ALA A 41 1.11 4.89 13.89
CA ALA A 41 0.53 4.84 15.23
C ALA A 41 -0.07 3.46 15.57
N SER A 42 -0.60 2.72 14.59
CA SER A 42 -1.15 1.37 14.78
C SER A 42 -0.11 0.28 14.62
N ASP A 43 0.93 0.51 13.82
CA ASP A 43 2.06 -0.38 13.60
C ASP A 43 3.36 0.44 13.48
N SER A 44 4.12 0.46 14.57
CA SER A 44 5.38 1.21 14.63
C SER A 44 6.49 0.61 13.75
N SER A 45 6.32 -0.62 13.24
CA SER A 45 7.27 -1.18 12.27
C SER A 45 7.28 -0.41 10.96
N LEU A 46 6.20 0.33 10.63
CA LEU A 46 6.11 1.15 9.42
C LEU A 46 7.00 2.41 9.47
N GLY A 47 7.59 2.71 10.62
CA GLY A 47 8.65 3.72 10.70
C GLY A 47 9.93 3.16 10.09
N GLY A 48 10.63 3.94 9.28
CA GLY A 48 11.79 3.41 8.58
C GLY A 48 12.61 4.47 7.87
N THR A 49 13.70 4.03 7.26
CA THR A 49 14.55 4.87 6.40
C THR A 49 14.31 4.50 4.95
N ILE A 50 14.17 5.52 4.10
CA ILE A 50 14.05 5.34 2.66
C ILE A 50 15.43 4.97 2.10
N GLU A 51 15.54 3.81 1.46
CA GLU A 51 16.77 3.36 0.80
C GLU A 51 16.79 3.72 -0.69
N ASP A 52 15.63 3.75 -1.33
CA ASP A 52 15.44 4.14 -2.73
C ASP A 52 14.05 4.77 -2.91
N ASP A 53 13.95 5.79 -3.75
CA ASP A 53 12.69 6.48 -4.07
C ASP A 53 12.75 7.00 -5.50
N ARG A 54 11.81 6.56 -6.33
CA ARG A 54 11.82 6.79 -7.77
C ARG A 54 10.44 7.21 -8.23
N VAL A 55 10.39 8.20 -9.11
CA VAL A 55 9.15 8.64 -9.76
C VAL A 55 9.29 8.39 -11.26
N LEU A 56 8.44 7.52 -11.77
CA LEU A 56 8.44 7.03 -13.14
C LEU A 56 7.18 7.51 -13.84
N SER A 57 7.33 8.19 -14.97
CA SER A 57 6.18 8.57 -15.79
C SER A 57 5.66 7.38 -16.60
N PHE A 58 4.35 7.32 -16.80
CA PHE A 58 3.71 6.39 -17.72
C PHE A 58 2.73 7.12 -18.62
N ASP A 59 2.59 6.66 -19.85
CA ASP A 59 1.61 7.12 -20.83
C ASP A 59 1.25 5.94 -21.73
N CYS A 60 -0.02 5.53 -21.70
CA CYS A 60 -0.56 4.45 -22.53
C CYS A 60 -1.82 4.93 -23.24
N SER A 61 -1.71 6.11 -23.82
CA SER A 61 -2.76 6.65 -24.68
C SER A 61 -2.86 5.82 -25.96
N ASP A 62 -4.08 5.37 -26.28
CA ASP A 62 -4.39 4.62 -27.49
C ASP A 62 -5.72 5.08 -28.11
N GLY A 63 -6.26 4.33 -29.06
CA GLY A 63 -7.53 4.67 -29.72
C GLY A 63 -8.76 4.63 -28.80
N SER A 64 -8.65 4.07 -27.60
CA SER A 64 -9.69 4.06 -26.56
C SER A 64 -9.61 5.25 -25.60
N GLY A 65 -8.51 6.03 -25.65
CA GLY A 65 -8.33 7.28 -24.92
C GLY A 65 -6.93 7.43 -24.31
N THR A 66 -6.78 8.37 -23.39
CA THR A 66 -5.59 8.69 -22.59
C THR A 66 -5.61 8.05 -21.19
N LEU A 67 -4.53 7.33 -20.83
CA LEU A 67 -4.18 6.97 -19.45
C LEU A 67 -2.71 7.31 -19.23
N LYS A 68 -2.42 8.30 -18.39
CA LYS A 68 -1.05 8.72 -18.10
C LYS A 68 -0.92 9.26 -16.68
N GLY A 69 0.32 9.38 -16.21
CA GLY A 69 0.59 9.85 -14.86
C GLY A 69 1.97 9.46 -14.38
N THR A 70 2.10 9.27 -13.06
CA THR A 70 3.35 8.83 -12.44
C THR A 70 3.14 7.67 -11.49
N LEU A 71 4.10 6.76 -11.48
CA LEU A 71 4.28 5.74 -10.47
C LEU A 71 5.47 6.16 -9.60
N GLN A 72 5.22 6.35 -8.31
CA GLN A 72 6.27 6.45 -7.32
C GLN A 72 6.51 5.08 -6.70
N THR A 73 7.74 4.58 -6.79
CA THR A 73 8.19 3.37 -6.08
C THR A 73 9.18 3.75 -4.99
N ARG A 74 9.12 3.07 -3.86
CA ARG A 74 10.01 3.35 -2.74
C ARG A 74 10.39 2.08 -1.99
N ILE A 75 11.67 1.92 -1.72
CA ILE A 75 12.19 0.85 -0.87
C ILE A 75 12.47 1.46 0.51
N VAL A 76 11.84 0.91 1.55
CA VAL A 76 12.01 1.38 2.92
C VAL A 76 12.56 0.26 3.77
N ARG A 77 13.67 0.51 4.47
CA ARG A 77 14.08 -0.33 5.58
C ARG A 77 13.28 0.04 6.81
N ASN A 78 12.40 -0.86 7.23
CA ASN A 78 11.41 -0.66 8.26
C ASN A 78 12.01 -0.75 9.69
N GLY A 79 11.20 -0.53 10.72
CA GLY A 79 11.64 -0.47 12.11
C GLY A 79 12.13 -1.80 12.68
N LEU A 80 11.84 -2.91 11.99
CA LEU A 80 12.32 -4.25 12.30
C LEU A 80 13.60 -4.61 11.49
N GLY A 81 14.05 -3.71 10.61
CA GLY A 81 15.20 -3.91 9.73
C GLY A 81 14.90 -4.67 8.44
N GLU A 82 13.64 -5.01 8.17
CA GLU A 82 13.19 -5.67 6.94
C GLU A 82 12.91 -4.63 5.84
N LEU A 83 12.70 -5.09 4.60
CA LEU A 83 12.39 -4.22 3.46
C LEU A 83 10.89 -4.22 3.16
N ASP A 84 10.34 -3.02 3.04
CA ASP A 84 8.98 -2.75 2.56
C ASP A 84 9.07 -2.08 1.18
N PHE A 85 8.26 -2.56 0.24
CA PHE A 85 8.19 -2.05 -1.13
C PHE A 85 6.91 -1.28 -1.32
N TYR A 86 7.04 0.03 -1.50
CA TYR A 86 5.95 0.97 -1.56
C TYR A 86 5.65 1.40 -3.00
N TYR A 87 4.36 1.54 -3.31
CA TYR A 87 3.85 1.97 -4.60
C TYR A 87 2.80 3.06 -4.38
N ARG A 88 2.92 4.17 -5.12
CA ARG A 88 1.90 5.21 -5.19
C ARG A 88 1.71 5.61 -6.64
N VAL A 89 0.46 5.66 -7.09
CA VAL A 89 0.14 6.10 -8.45
C VAL A 89 -0.54 7.46 -8.41
N THR A 90 -0.13 8.36 -9.29
CA THR A 90 -0.82 9.64 -9.53
C THR A 90 -1.45 9.57 -10.91
N ASN A 91 -2.76 9.75 -10.98
CA ASN A 91 -3.49 9.80 -12.24
C ASN A 91 -3.48 11.24 -12.76
N ASP A 92 -2.91 11.48 -13.93
CA ASP A 92 -2.86 12.81 -14.51
C ASP A 92 -4.29 13.35 -14.75
N ALA A 93 -4.50 14.65 -14.53
CA ALA A 93 -5.81 15.28 -14.69
C ALA A 93 -6.35 15.24 -16.12
N SER A 94 -5.51 14.93 -17.11
CA SER A 94 -5.91 14.76 -18.51
C SER A 94 -6.07 13.30 -18.95
N SER A 95 -6.06 12.34 -18.01
CA SER A 95 -6.52 10.97 -18.28
C SER A 95 -8.04 10.90 -18.44
N ASP A 96 -8.51 9.93 -19.21
CA ASP A 96 -9.95 9.76 -19.52
C ASP A 96 -10.70 8.88 -18.51
N ALA A 97 -9.98 8.14 -17.65
CA ALA A 97 -10.58 7.20 -16.71
C ALA A 97 -9.80 7.11 -15.39
N GLY A 98 -10.50 6.67 -14.33
CA GLY A 98 -9.92 6.37 -13.03
C GLY A 98 -9.14 5.05 -13.03
N ILE A 99 -8.03 5.00 -12.31
CA ILE A 99 -7.23 3.78 -12.15
C ILE A 99 -7.95 2.84 -11.18
N SER A 100 -8.24 1.63 -11.63
CA SER A 100 -8.98 0.60 -10.91
C SER A 100 -8.07 -0.45 -10.26
N GLN A 101 -6.83 -0.61 -10.75
CA GLN A 101 -5.89 -1.59 -10.21
C GLN A 101 -4.43 -1.19 -10.43
N VAL A 102 -3.59 -1.54 -9.45
CA VAL A 102 -2.13 -1.49 -9.54
C VAL A 102 -1.57 -2.87 -9.21
N SER A 103 -0.80 -3.47 -10.12
CA SER A 103 -0.17 -4.77 -9.89
C SER A 103 1.33 -4.61 -9.74
N ALA A 104 1.87 -5.04 -8.60
CA ALA A 104 3.29 -5.14 -8.37
C ALA A 104 3.76 -6.59 -8.57
N ARG A 105 4.90 -6.78 -9.23
CA ARG A 105 5.41 -8.11 -9.64
C ARG A 105 6.73 -8.44 -8.95
N LYS A 106 7.15 -9.70 -9.11
CA LYS A 106 8.41 -10.26 -8.58
C LYS A 106 8.43 -10.38 -7.06
N PHE A 107 7.34 -10.83 -6.44
CA PHE A 107 7.36 -11.26 -5.04
C PHE A 107 7.50 -12.78 -4.97
N PRO A 108 8.67 -13.37 -5.30
CA PRO A 108 8.81 -14.82 -5.30
C PRO A 108 8.58 -15.37 -3.90
N GLU A 109 8.10 -16.60 -3.85
CA GLU A 109 8.16 -17.40 -2.64
C GLU A 109 9.61 -17.51 -2.17
N SER A 110 9.82 -17.64 -0.85
CA SER A 110 11.17 -17.84 -0.31
C SER A 110 11.83 -19.11 -0.85
N LYS A 111 11.02 -20.10 -1.27
CA LYS A 111 11.37 -21.33 -1.97
C LYS A 111 10.23 -21.75 -2.90
N PRO A 112 10.50 -22.36 -4.07
CA PRO A 112 9.44 -22.89 -4.92
C PRO A 112 8.56 -23.91 -4.18
N GLY A 113 7.25 -23.67 -4.14
CA GLY A 113 6.27 -24.50 -3.45
C GLY A 113 6.04 -24.14 -1.97
N ASN A 114 6.68 -23.08 -1.45
CA ASN A 114 6.39 -22.57 -0.11
C ASN A 114 5.26 -21.54 -0.15
N GLN A 115 4.21 -21.77 0.63
CA GLN A 115 3.09 -20.83 0.82
C GLN A 115 3.47 -19.64 1.72
N ASP A 116 4.69 -19.11 1.60
CA ASP A 116 5.13 -17.98 2.39
C ASP A 116 4.39 -16.73 1.88
N GLY A 117 3.50 -16.20 2.72
CA GLY A 117 2.69 -15.03 2.40
C GLY A 117 3.53 -13.77 2.26
N VAL A 118 2.94 -12.70 1.72
CA VAL A 118 3.48 -11.35 1.85
C VAL A 118 2.57 -10.56 2.76
N TRP A 119 3.10 -9.63 3.53
CA TRP A 119 2.27 -8.71 4.28
C TRP A 119 1.95 -7.50 3.41
N VAL A 120 0.68 -7.11 3.36
CA VAL A 120 0.22 -6.01 2.51
C VAL A 120 -0.72 -5.09 3.26
N ASP A 121 -0.63 -3.80 2.96
CA ASP A 121 -1.64 -2.80 3.29
C ASP A 121 -1.37 -1.49 2.52
N PHE A 122 -2.02 -0.41 2.92
CA PHE A 122 -1.68 0.95 2.52
C PHE A 122 -1.54 1.89 3.73
N ARG A 123 -0.96 3.07 3.51
CA ARG A 123 -0.67 4.11 4.51
C ARG A 123 -1.67 5.26 4.42
N PRO A 124 -2.72 5.34 5.26
CA PRO A 124 -3.65 6.48 5.29
C PRO A 124 -3.07 7.73 5.98
N ASP A 125 -1.93 7.60 6.66
CA ASP A 125 -1.16 8.69 7.27
C ASP A 125 0.03 9.15 6.39
N GLY A 126 0.04 8.77 5.10
CA GLY A 126 1.00 9.21 4.10
C GLY A 126 0.37 10.11 3.03
N ASP A 127 1.16 10.49 2.03
CA ASP A 127 0.67 11.28 0.89
C ASP A 127 -0.31 10.47 0.03
N GLY A 128 -1.30 11.16 -0.51
CA GLY A 128 -2.31 10.60 -1.41
C GLY A 128 -3.74 10.73 -0.88
N ASP A 129 -4.69 10.30 -1.70
CA ASP A 129 -6.11 10.57 -1.45
C ASP A 129 -6.93 9.27 -1.38
N VAL A 130 -6.58 8.28 -2.20
CA VAL A 130 -7.41 7.09 -2.42
C VAL A 130 -6.69 5.81 -2.02
N GLY A 131 -7.24 5.05 -1.08
CA GLY A 131 -6.73 3.72 -0.68
C GLY A 131 -7.36 2.58 -1.49
N PRO A 132 -6.62 1.51 -1.83
CA PRO A 132 -7.21 0.29 -2.39
C PRO A 132 -8.14 -0.38 -1.38
N LYS A 133 -9.11 -1.16 -1.87
CA LYS A 133 -10.07 -1.87 -1.03
C LYS A 133 -9.64 -3.30 -0.71
N THR A 134 -9.00 -3.95 -1.66
CA THR A 134 -8.53 -5.33 -1.53
C THR A 134 -7.15 -5.49 -2.13
N ALA A 135 -6.43 -6.52 -1.67
CA ALA A 135 -5.27 -7.05 -2.36
C ALA A 135 -5.52 -8.51 -2.74
N HIS A 136 -5.11 -8.90 -3.94
CA HIS A 136 -5.09 -10.28 -4.41
C HIS A 136 -3.65 -10.69 -4.73
N ARG A 137 -3.30 -11.94 -4.48
CA ARG A 137 -2.00 -12.49 -4.88
C ARG A 137 -2.22 -13.63 -5.85
N SER A 138 -1.48 -13.62 -6.96
CA SER A 138 -1.57 -14.66 -7.99
C SER A 138 -1.31 -16.06 -7.42
N ASP A 139 -1.85 -17.08 -8.08
CA ASP A 139 -1.69 -18.49 -7.66
C ASP A 139 -0.21 -18.95 -7.64
N ASP A 140 0.62 -18.37 -8.51
CA ASP A 140 2.07 -18.60 -8.53
C ASP A 140 2.84 -17.78 -7.48
N GLY A 141 2.14 -16.96 -6.70
CA GLY A 141 2.68 -16.13 -5.63
C GLY A 141 3.46 -14.90 -6.10
N THR A 142 3.64 -14.67 -7.40
CA THR A 142 4.60 -13.68 -7.91
C THR A 142 4.08 -12.26 -8.10
N VAL A 143 2.75 -12.09 -8.15
CA VAL A 143 2.07 -10.82 -8.40
C VAL A 143 1.16 -10.47 -7.24
N VAL A 144 1.19 -9.20 -6.83
CA VAL A 144 0.25 -8.61 -5.88
C VAL A 144 -0.55 -7.53 -6.59
N ASP A 145 -1.87 -7.74 -6.67
CA ASP A 145 -2.83 -6.82 -7.25
C ASP A 145 -3.50 -6.00 -6.15
N PHE A 146 -3.30 -4.69 -6.12
CA PHE A 146 -4.06 -3.76 -5.32
C PHE A 146 -5.25 -3.27 -6.12
N MET A 147 -6.46 -3.57 -5.65
CA MET A 147 -7.70 -3.28 -6.36
C MET A 147 -8.45 -2.14 -5.68
N PHE A 148 -8.86 -1.17 -6.47
CA PHE A 148 -9.75 -0.09 -6.09
C PHE A 148 -11.19 -0.51 -6.40
N SER A 149 -12.15 -0.15 -5.55
CA SER A 149 -13.56 -0.48 -5.82
C SER A 149 -14.15 0.46 -6.87
N GLU A 150 -15.22 0.05 -7.55
CA GLU A 150 -15.88 0.83 -8.63
C GLU A 150 -16.21 2.29 -8.25
N ASN A 151 -16.49 2.58 -6.98
CA ASN A 151 -16.80 3.93 -6.49
C ASN A 151 -15.61 4.60 -5.78
N ASN A 152 -14.40 4.08 -5.94
CA ASN A 152 -13.19 4.53 -5.25
C ASN A 152 -11.92 4.30 -6.10
N HIS A 153 -12.02 4.47 -7.42
CA HIS A 153 -10.87 4.50 -8.30
C HIS A 153 -9.97 5.70 -8.00
N VAL A 154 -8.73 5.68 -8.47
CA VAL A 154 -7.87 6.87 -8.47
C VAL A 154 -8.27 7.72 -9.68
N GLU A 155 -9.22 8.62 -9.49
CA GLU A 155 -9.75 9.50 -10.54
C GLU A 155 -8.68 10.45 -11.12
N PRO A 156 -8.85 10.94 -12.37
CA PRO A 156 -7.95 11.93 -12.96
C PRO A 156 -7.75 13.14 -12.03
N GLY A 157 -6.49 13.51 -11.81
CA GLY A 157 -6.10 14.59 -10.89
C GLY A 157 -5.93 14.16 -9.42
N HIS A 158 -6.18 12.90 -9.10
CA HIS A 158 -5.97 12.32 -7.77
C HIS A 158 -4.79 11.36 -7.74
N SER A 159 -4.38 10.98 -6.53
CA SER A 159 -3.35 9.97 -6.30
C SER A 159 -3.80 8.91 -5.30
N SER A 160 -3.24 7.72 -5.43
CA SER A 160 -3.40 6.70 -4.42
C SER A 160 -2.65 7.10 -3.14
N LEU A 161 -3.10 6.58 -2.02
CA LEU A 161 -2.26 6.42 -0.85
C LEU A 161 -1.12 5.44 -1.18
N PHE A 162 -0.03 5.51 -0.41
CA PHE A 162 1.07 4.57 -0.53
C PHE A 162 0.62 3.16 -0.14
N MET A 163 0.62 2.25 -1.11
CA MET A 163 0.40 0.82 -0.93
C MET A 163 1.75 0.17 -0.67
N PHE A 164 1.80 -0.92 0.09
CA PHE A 164 3.07 -1.61 0.33
C PHE A 164 2.95 -3.12 0.38
N VAL A 165 4.06 -3.76 0.03
CA VAL A 165 4.28 -5.19 0.17
C VAL A 165 5.54 -5.41 0.99
N ARG A 166 5.43 -6.20 2.05
CA ARG A 166 6.55 -6.68 2.86
C ARG A 166 6.71 -8.20 2.66
N PRO A 167 7.79 -8.66 2.03
CA PRO A 167 8.09 -10.09 1.92
C PRO A 167 8.26 -10.72 3.31
N SER A 168 7.74 -11.92 3.52
CA SER A 168 7.90 -12.65 4.79
C SER A 168 9.32 -13.21 4.97
N LEU A 169 10.03 -13.54 3.89
CA LEU A 169 11.39 -14.07 3.90
C LEU A 169 12.13 -13.72 2.60
N GLY A 170 13.39 -13.29 2.71
CA GLY A 170 14.30 -13.11 1.57
C GLY A 170 14.18 -11.75 0.88
N GLY A 171 15.29 -11.30 0.28
CA GLY A 171 15.34 -10.03 -0.46
C GLY A 171 14.42 -10.05 -1.67
N HIS A 172 13.76 -8.93 -1.93
CA HIS A 172 13.01 -8.69 -3.15
C HIS A 172 13.81 -7.78 -4.07
N ASP A 173 13.69 -8.03 -5.36
CA ASP A 173 14.26 -7.22 -6.43
C ASP A 173 13.15 -6.35 -7.04
N ASP A 174 13.11 -5.07 -6.65
CA ASP A 174 12.16 -4.09 -7.21
C ASP A 174 12.51 -3.70 -8.66
N ASN A 175 13.47 -4.39 -9.33
CA ASN A 175 13.67 -4.28 -10.78
C ASN A 175 12.57 -4.97 -11.60
N GLY A 176 11.33 -4.92 -11.13
CA GLY A 176 10.15 -5.54 -11.73
C GLY A 176 9.46 -4.66 -12.78
N VAL A 177 8.23 -5.06 -13.09
CA VAL A 177 7.28 -4.25 -13.84
C VAL A 177 6.07 -4.06 -12.93
N THR A 178 5.69 -2.82 -12.71
CA THR A 178 4.40 -2.49 -12.12
C THR A 178 3.41 -2.23 -13.25
N THR A 179 2.21 -2.80 -13.18
CA THR A 179 1.15 -2.52 -14.14
C THR A 179 0.06 -1.65 -13.53
N ILE A 180 -0.45 -0.70 -14.31
CA ILE A 180 -1.48 0.27 -13.91
C ILE A 180 -2.67 0.10 -14.85
N ILE A 181 -3.86 -0.11 -14.30
CA ILE A 181 -5.04 -0.56 -15.04
C ILE A 181 -6.23 0.34 -14.69
N ASP A 182 -7.03 0.73 -15.69
CA ASP A 182 -8.26 1.53 -15.52
C ASP A 182 -9.55 0.77 -15.91
N GLY A 183 -9.45 -0.54 -16.07
CA GLY A 183 -10.53 -1.42 -16.51
C GLY A 183 -10.59 -1.66 -18.02
N VAL A 184 -9.89 -0.84 -18.83
CA VAL A 184 -9.79 -1.02 -20.28
C VAL A 184 -8.33 -1.16 -20.72
N ARG A 185 -7.46 -0.27 -20.25
CA ARG A 185 -6.05 -0.16 -20.62
C ARG A 185 -5.16 -0.77 -19.55
N THR A 186 -3.98 -1.22 -19.95
CA THR A 186 -2.93 -1.71 -19.06
C THR A 186 -1.60 -1.05 -19.41
N CYS A 187 -1.09 -0.26 -18.48
CA CYS A 187 0.21 0.39 -18.57
C CYS A 187 1.28 -0.42 -17.85
N ALA A 188 2.31 -0.88 -18.55
CA ALA A 188 3.48 -1.48 -17.94
C ALA A 188 4.55 -0.43 -17.68
N VAL A 189 4.95 -0.26 -16.42
CA VAL A 189 6.02 0.64 -15.98
C VAL A 189 7.19 -0.19 -15.50
N ALA A 190 8.33 -0.08 -16.16
CA ALA A 190 9.53 -0.82 -15.80
C ALA A 190 10.21 -0.13 -14.60
N ASN A 191 10.33 -0.85 -13.49
CA ASN A 191 10.99 -0.37 -12.27
C ASN A 191 12.50 -0.67 -12.31
N THR A 192 13.12 -0.74 -13.49
CA THR A 192 14.56 -1.01 -13.60
C THR A 192 15.37 0.17 -13.07
N LEU A 193 16.34 -0.09 -12.19
CA LEU A 193 17.39 0.86 -11.86
C LEU A 193 18.06 1.30 -13.17
N GLN A 194 17.97 2.58 -13.52
CA GLN A 194 18.84 3.10 -14.58
C GLN A 194 20.28 3.05 -14.04
N PRO A 195 21.25 2.49 -14.79
CA PRO A 195 22.64 2.64 -14.42
C PRO A 195 22.99 4.13 -14.40
N LEU A 196 23.62 4.56 -13.31
CA LEU A 196 24.15 5.93 -13.14
C LEU A 196 25.14 6.30 -14.25
#